data_AF-A0A529NUM6-F1
#
_entry.id   AF-A0A529NUM6-F1
#
_cell.length_a   1.000
_cell.length_b   1.000
_cell.length_c   1.000
_cell.angle_alpha   90.00
_cell.angle_beta   90.00
_cell.angle_gamma   90.00
#
_symmetry.space_group_name_H-M   'P 1'
#
loop_
_entity.id
_entity.type
_entity.pdbx_description
1 polymer ?
#
loop_
_entity_poly.entity_id
_entity_poly.type
_entity_poly.pdbx_seq_one_letter_code
_entity_poly.pdbx_strand_id
1 'polypeptide(L)'
;MRRAIIMLQDIIMVLIAVALSLVLSQSKLSFDAFSYGGLACWAVIVLIAHLLFRYCGLYNTVWRFASTPDFFNILKGCGILTVVLYLSSLAFRSFQPVTGLNERQFIVFFLVSFTIISAPRLYYRFL
;
A
#
# COMPACT_ATOMS: atom_id res chain seq x y z
N MET A 1 4.84 -18.65 12.94
CA MET A 1 3.79 -18.98 11.94
C MET A 1 2.73 -17.88 11.79
N ARG A 2 1.89 -17.59 12.80
CA ARG A 2 0.73 -16.65 12.66
C ARG A 2 1.10 -15.23 12.18
N ARG A 3 2.16 -14.61 12.69
CA ARG A 3 2.58 -13.25 12.28
C ARG A 3 3.05 -13.16 10.83
N ALA A 4 3.72 -14.20 10.32
CA ALA A 4 4.21 -14.23 8.95
C ALA A 4 3.06 -14.28 7.93
N ILE A 5 1.99 -15.03 8.25
CA ILE A 5 0.78 -15.10 7.42
C ILE A 5 0.11 -13.72 7.33
N ILE A 6 0.01 -13.01 8.44
CA ILE A 6 -0.56 -11.65 8.48
C ILE A 6 0.28 -10.68 7.65
N MET A 7 1.62 -10.72 7.79
CA MET A 7 2.53 -9.88 6.99
C MET A 7 2.38 -10.18 5.49
N LEU A 8 2.32 -11.46 5.11
CA LEU A 8 2.14 -11.89 3.73
C LEU A 8 0.80 -11.39 3.17
N GLN A 9 -0.27 -11.53 3.94
CA GLN A 9 -1.59 -11.02 3.57
C GLN A 9 -1.54 -9.50 3.34
N ASP A 10 -0.97 -8.73 4.27
CA ASP A 10 -0.89 -7.26 4.11
C ASP A 10 -0.08 -6.86 2.86
N ILE A 11 1.01 -7.57 2.56
CA ILE A 11 1.79 -7.35 1.31
C ILE A 11 0.93 -7.62 0.08
N ILE A 12 0.19 -8.73 0.06
CA ILE A 12 -0.73 -9.06 -1.05
C ILE A 12 -1.81 -7.97 -1.18
N MET A 13 -2.35 -7.50 -0.06
CA MET A 13 -3.35 -6.43 -0.05
C MET A 13 -2.82 -5.11 -0.59
N VAL A 14 -1.55 -4.76 -0.32
CA VAL A 14 -0.91 -3.57 -0.92
C VAL A 14 -0.77 -3.73 -2.42
N LEU A 15 -0.32 -4.89 -2.91
CA LEU A 15 -0.21 -5.16 -4.35
C LEU A 15 -1.56 -5.01 -5.06
N ILE A 16 -2.60 -5.60 -4.48
CA ILE A 16 -3.98 -5.46 -4.97
C ILE A 16 -4.42 -3.98 -4.94
N ALA A 17 -4.11 -3.25 -3.86
CA ALA A 17 -4.46 -1.84 -3.74
C ALA A 17 -3.79 -0.97 -4.79
N VAL A 18 -2.52 -1.22 -5.14
CA VAL A 18 -1.84 -0.51 -6.23
C VAL A 18 -2.54 -0.78 -7.56
N ALA A 19 -2.79 -2.05 -7.89
CA ALA A 19 -3.46 -2.42 -9.14
C ALA A 19 -4.86 -1.80 -9.26
N LEU A 20 -5.67 -1.91 -8.20
CA LEU A 20 -7.00 -1.31 -8.15
C LEU A 20 -6.94 0.21 -8.24
N SER A 21 -5.99 0.86 -7.56
CA SER A 21 -5.86 2.32 -7.62
C SER A 21 -5.53 2.84 -9.02
N LEU A 22 -4.70 2.11 -9.78
CA LEU A 22 -4.40 2.43 -11.18
C LEU A 22 -5.66 2.34 -12.06
N VAL A 23 -6.43 1.26 -11.91
CA VAL A 23 -7.68 1.03 -12.66
C VAL A 23 -8.74 2.08 -12.30
N LEU A 24 -8.99 2.31 -11.01
CA LEU A 24 -10.01 3.26 -10.55
C LEU A 24 -9.65 4.70 -10.89
N SER A 25 -8.37 5.06 -10.87
CA SER A 25 -7.91 6.41 -11.24
C SER A 25 -7.75 6.62 -12.74
N GLN A 26 -7.98 5.59 -13.56
CA GLN A 26 -7.73 5.60 -15.01
C GLN A 26 -6.30 6.04 -15.37
N SER A 27 -5.34 5.75 -14.49
CA SER A 27 -3.93 6.10 -14.70
C SER A 27 -3.27 5.03 -15.57
N LYS A 28 -2.83 5.43 -16.77
CA LYS A 28 -2.17 4.54 -17.73
C LYS A 28 -0.67 4.79 -17.67
N LEU A 29 0.06 3.88 -17.01
CA LEU A 29 1.52 3.97 -16.92
C LEU A 29 2.15 3.98 -18.32
N SER A 30 3.20 4.78 -18.49
CA SER A 30 3.96 4.87 -19.74
C SER A 30 4.87 3.66 -20.00
N PHE A 31 5.05 2.79 -19.01
CA PHE A 31 5.85 1.58 -19.07
C PHE A 31 5.00 0.35 -18.78
N ASP A 32 5.38 -0.78 -19.34
CA ASP A 32 4.68 -2.04 -19.13
C ASP A 32 4.90 -2.57 -17.71
N ALA A 33 3.81 -2.94 -17.03
CA ALA A 33 3.81 -3.40 -15.65
C ALA A 33 4.63 -4.70 -15.45
N PHE A 34 4.74 -5.52 -16.50
CA PHE A 34 5.49 -6.79 -16.48
C PHE A 34 6.90 -6.68 -17.09
N SER A 35 7.31 -5.48 -17.51
CA SER A 35 8.71 -5.25 -17.90
C SER A 35 9.65 -5.37 -16.71
N TYR A 36 10.97 -5.48 -16.96
CA TYR A 36 11.98 -5.49 -15.89
C TYR A 36 11.86 -4.26 -14.96
N GLY A 37 11.62 -3.08 -15.53
CA GLY A 37 11.39 -1.85 -14.75
C GLY A 37 10.08 -1.87 -13.96
N GLY A 38 9.01 -2.43 -14.54
CA GLY A 38 7.74 -2.62 -13.85
C GLY A 38 7.85 -3.57 -12.66
N LEU A 39 8.48 -4.73 -12.85
CA LEU A 39 8.74 -5.70 -11.78
C LEU A 39 9.63 -5.12 -10.67
N ALA A 40 10.65 -4.34 -11.03
CA ALA A 40 11.46 -3.62 -10.06
C ALA A 40 10.63 -2.61 -9.25
N CYS A 41 9.72 -1.87 -9.90
CA CYS A 41 8.79 -0.95 -9.24
C CYS A 41 7.88 -1.68 -8.24
N TRP A 42 7.28 -2.79 -8.64
CA TRP A 42 6.46 -3.65 -7.76
C TRP A 42 7.26 -4.13 -6.54
N ALA A 43 8.49 -4.61 -6.76
CA ALA A 43 9.36 -5.06 -5.68
C ALA A 43 9.70 -3.94 -4.70
N VAL A 44 10.04 -2.75 -5.20
CA VAL A 44 10.31 -1.57 -4.37
C VAL A 44 9.10 -1.17 -3.53
N ILE A 45 7.90 -1.16 -4.12
CA ILE A 45 6.66 -0.84 -3.39
C ILE A 45 6.45 -1.85 -2.24
N VAL A 46 6.61 -3.14 -2.51
CA VAL A 46 6.48 -4.20 -1.49
C VAL A 46 7.49 -4.03 -0.36
N LEU A 47 8.75 -3.75 -0.70
CA LEU A 47 9.80 -3.53 0.29
C LEU A 47 9.50 -2.32 1.18
N ILE A 48 9.11 -1.18 0.58
CA ILE A 48 8.74 0.03 1.30
C ILE A 48 7.54 -0.23 2.21
N ALA A 49 6.49 -0.86 1.69
CA ALA A 49 5.28 -1.17 2.46
C ALA A 49 5.59 -2.06 3.66
N HIS A 50 6.37 -3.14 3.45
CA HIS A 50 6.76 -4.06 4.51
C HIS A 50 7.57 -3.38 5.63
N LEU A 51 8.54 -2.53 5.25
CA LEU A 51 9.34 -1.78 6.21
C LEU A 51 8.51 -0.74 6.96
N LEU A 52 7.63 0.00 6.27
CA LEU A 52 6.79 1.03 6.87
C LEU A 52 5.73 0.44 7.82
N PHE A 53 5.10 -0.68 7.47
CA PHE A 53 4.14 -1.34 8.36
C PHE A 53 4.81 -1.89 9.62
N ARG A 54 6.06 -2.38 9.51
CA ARG A 54 6.86 -2.73 10.68
C ARG A 54 7.19 -1.52 11.53
N TYR A 55 7.65 -0.42 10.92
CA TYR A 55 8.01 0.81 11.63
C TYR A 55 6.81 1.47 12.31
N CYS A 56 5.63 1.46 11.67
CA CYS A 56 4.39 1.99 12.26
C CYS A 56 3.83 1.11 13.38
N GLY A 57 4.46 -0.03 13.67
CA GLY A 57 4.04 -0.93 14.74
C GLY A 57 2.76 -1.69 14.42
N LEU A 58 2.38 -1.82 13.14
CA LEU A 58 1.15 -2.48 12.71
C LEU A 58 1.08 -3.96 13.15
N TYR A 59 2.25 -4.58 13.35
CA TYR A 59 2.37 -5.99 13.76
C TYR A 59 2.61 -6.17 15.26
N ASN A 60 2.68 -5.08 16.03
CA ASN A 60 2.87 -5.14 17.47
C ASN A 60 1.54 -5.31 18.22
N THR A 61 0.43 -4.92 17.60
CA THR A 61 -0.93 -5.07 18.13
C THR A 61 -1.52 -6.45 17.81
N VAL A 62 -2.48 -6.87 18.62
CA VAL A 62 -3.22 -8.12 18.37
C VAL A 62 -4.17 -7.88 17.20
N TRP A 63 -3.89 -8.54 16.07
CA TRP A 63 -4.63 -8.40 14.81
C TRP A 63 -6.16 -8.58 14.92
N ARG A 64 -6.64 -9.28 15.96
CA ARG A 64 -8.08 -9.54 16.23
C ARG A 64 -8.79 -8.37 16.93
N PHE A 65 -8.07 -7.54 17.69
CA PHE A 65 -8.67 -6.45 18.45
C PHE A 65 -8.40 -5.13 17.72
N ALA A 66 -9.22 -4.87 16.69
CA ALA A 66 -9.32 -3.56 16.05
C ALA A 66 -9.80 -2.54 17.11
N SER A 67 -8.85 -2.07 17.91
CA SER A 67 -8.98 -1.08 18.97
C SER A 67 -8.65 0.29 18.38
N THR A 68 -9.02 1.38 19.08
CA THR A 68 -8.66 2.75 18.67
C THR A 68 -7.18 2.92 18.29
N PRO A 69 -6.19 2.41 19.04
CA PRO A 69 -4.77 2.52 18.64
C PRO A 69 -4.44 1.72 17.37
N ASP A 70 -5.11 0.58 17.12
CA ASP A 70 -4.89 -0.22 15.91
C ASP A 70 -5.39 0.53 14.66
N PHE A 71 -6.55 1.17 14.76
CA PHE A 71 -7.08 2.04 13.70
C PHE A 71 -6.09 3.16 13.35
N PHE A 72 -5.52 3.85 14.36
CA PHE A 72 -4.52 4.89 14.13
C PHE A 72 -3.23 4.33 13.52
N ASN A 73 -2.79 3.13 13.90
CA ASN A 73 -1.61 2.50 13.29
C ASN A 73 -1.85 2.15 11.82
N ILE A 74 -3.05 1.69 11.45
CA ILE A 74 -3.44 1.45 10.06
C ILE A 74 -3.47 2.76 9.28
N LEU A 75 -4.18 3.77 9.82
CA LEU A 75 -4.31 5.08 9.18
C LEU A 75 -2.94 5.72 8.96
N LYS A 76 -2.09 5.68 9.99
CA LYS A 76 -0.69 6.16 9.93
C LYS A 76 0.12 5.36 8.93
N GLY A 77 0.03 4.03 8.93
CA GLY A 77 0.74 3.16 8.00
C GLY A 77 0.38 3.41 6.54
N CYS A 78 -0.92 3.40 6.21
CA CYS A 78 -1.40 3.67 4.86
C CYS A 78 -1.13 5.12 4.43
N GLY A 79 -1.31 6.08 5.34
CA GLY A 79 -1.05 7.50 5.10
C GLY A 79 0.43 7.76 4.78
N ILE A 80 1.34 7.28 5.63
CA ILE A 80 2.79 7.42 5.40
C ILE A 80 3.20 6.70 4.11
N LEU A 81 2.71 5.48 3.88
CA LEU A 81 3.00 4.76 2.64
C LEU A 81 2.58 5.54 1.41
N THR A 82 1.37 6.13 1.42
CA THR A 82 0.88 6.96 0.32
C THR A 82 1.78 8.17 0.07
N VAL A 83 2.15 8.89 1.15
CA VAL A 83 3.04 10.06 1.05
C VAL A 83 4.41 9.67 0.52
N VAL A 84 4.98 8.57 1.02
CA VAL A 84 6.29 8.07 0.57
C VAL A 84 6.25 7.68 -0.91
N LEU A 85 5.21 6.99 -1.37
CA LEU A 85 5.04 6.63 -2.79
C LEU A 85 4.81 7.87 -3.67
N TYR A 86 4.10 8.88 -3.16
CA TYR A 86 3.90 10.12 -3.87
C TYR A 86 5.22 10.89 -4.04
N LEU A 87 5.97 11.07 -2.94
CA LEU A 87 7.26 11.75 -2.96
C LEU A 87 8.29 11.00 -3.80
N SER A 88 8.31 9.66 -3.74
CA SER A 88 9.20 8.86 -4.58
C SER A 88 8.85 8.99 -6.07
N SER A 89 7.55 9.05 -6.41
CA SER A 89 7.12 9.30 -7.79
C SER A 89 7.53 10.68 -8.29
N LEU A 90 7.45 11.71 -7.44
CA LEU A 90 7.84 13.08 -7.78
C LEU A 90 9.36 13.16 -7.99
N ALA A 91 10.14 12.56 -7.09
CA ALA A 91 11.59 12.47 -7.20
C ALA A 91 12.02 11.72 -8.46
N PHE A 92 11.36 10.59 -8.78
CA PHE A 92 11.65 9.83 -9.99
C PHE A 92 11.32 10.62 -11.27
N ARG A 93 10.21 11.37 -11.27
CA ARG A 93 9.80 12.24 -12.39
C ARG A 93 10.84 13.33 -12.69
N SER A 94 11.63 13.75 -11.69
CA SER A 94 12.74 14.69 -11.90
C SER A 94 13.92 14.09 -12.68
N PHE A 95 14.11 12.76 -12.64
CA PHE A 95 15.15 12.08 -13.41
C PHE A 95 14.64 11.62 -14.77
N GLN A 96 13.46 11.02 -14.82
CA GLN A 96 12.83 10.57 -16.06
C GLN A 96 11.33 10.90 -16.07
N PRO A 97 10.82 11.60 -17.09
CA PRO A 97 9.41 11.97 -17.15
C PRO A 97 8.53 10.71 -17.34
N VAL A 98 7.82 10.32 -16.28
CA VAL A 98 6.79 9.28 -16.33
C VAL A 98 5.46 9.91 -16.68
N THR A 99 4.94 9.58 -17.87
CA THR A 99 3.63 10.05 -18.34
C THR A 99 2.50 9.12 -17.89
N GLY A 100 1.30 9.67 -17.74
CA GLY A 100 0.07 8.91 -17.45
C GLY A 100 -0.14 8.46 -16.00
N LEU A 101 0.77 8.81 -15.08
CA LEU A 101 0.56 8.72 -13.63
C LEU A 101 -0.15 9.99 -13.13
N ASN A 102 -1.42 9.86 -12.73
CA ASN A 102 -2.23 10.98 -12.21
C ASN A 102 -2.10 11.12 -10.69
N GLU A 103 -2.16 12.34 -10.17
CA GLU A 103 -2.11 12.64 -8.73
C GLU A 103 -3.30 12.03 -7.98
N ARG A 104 -4.45 11.89 -8.68
CA ARG A 104 -5.65 11.23 -8.18
C ARG A 104 -5.40 9.78 -7.75
N GLN A 105 -4.45 9.10 -8.37
CA GLN A 105 -4.10 7.71 -8.03
C GLN A 105 -3.68 7.58 -6.58
N PHE A 106 -2.93 8.54 -6.02
CA PHE A 106 -2.45 8.45 -4.64
C PHE A 106 -3.59 8.59 -3.62
N ILE A 107 -4.57 9.45 -3.91
CA ILE A 107 -5.78 9.58 -3.09
C ILE A 107 -6.58 8.28 -3.13
N VAL A 108 -6.79 7.72 -4.33
CA VAL A 108 -7.50 6.44 -4.50
C VAL A 108 -6.73 5.31 -3.82
N PHE A 109 -5.41 5.26 -3.96
CA PHE A 109 -4.55 4.28 -3.31
C PHE A 109 -4.67 4.33 -1.80
N PHE A 110 -4.66 5.51 -1.20
CA PHE A 110 -4.87 5.67 0.24
C PHE A 110 -6.22 5.06 0.68
N LEU A 111 -7.31 5.42 0.00
CA LEU A 111 -8.65 4.93 0.35
C LEU A 111 -8.77 3.41 0.16
N VAL A 112 -8.26 2.88 -0.95
CA VAL A 112 -8.31 1.45 -1.27
C VAL A 112 -7.44 0.65 -0.31
N SER A 113 -6.19 1.06 -0.09
CA SER A 113 -5.26 0.37 0.82
C SER A 113 -5.81 0.36 2.25
N PHE A 114 -6.29 1.49 2.75
CA PHE A 114 -6.92 1.59 4.06
C PHE A 114 -8.12 0.63 4.21
N THR A 115 -8.99 0.58 3.21
CA THR A 115 -10.18 -0.28 3.23
C THR A 115 -9.81 -1.76 3.18
N ILE A 116 -8.95 -2.16 2.25
CA ILE A 116 -8.60 -3.58 2.04
C ILE A 116 -7.77 -4.13 3.21
N ILE A 117 -6.93 -3.31 3.84
CA ILE A 117 -6.11 -3.70 4.98
C ILE A 117 -6.95 -3.75 6.28
N SER A 118 -7.92 -2.84 6.45
CA SER A 118 -8.80 -2.84 7.64
C SER A 118 -9.91 -3.91 7.58
N ALA A 119 -10.45 -4.21 6.39
CA ALA A 119 -11.54 -5.16 6.19
C ALA A 119 -11.30 -6.56 6.82
N PRO A 120 -10.19 -7.27 6.59
CA PRO A 120 -9.98 -8.59 7.17
C PRO A 120 -9.84 -8.55 8.70
N ARG A 121 -9.28 -7.46 9.26
CA ARG A 121 -9.17 -7.27 10.72
C ARG A 121 -10.52 -7.07 11.38
N LEU A 122 -11.41 -6.33 10.72
CA LEU A 122 -12.79 -6.14 11.17
C LEU A 122 -13.60 -7.44 11.01
N TYR A 123 -13.45 -8.14 9.89
CA TYR A 123 -14.18 -9.39 9.64
C TYR A 123 -13.83 -10.48 10.66
N TYR A 124 -12.54 -10.68 10.96
CA TYR A 124 -12.09 -11.62 11.99
C TYR A 124 -12.49 -11.26 13.42
N ARG A 125 -12.99 -10.05 13.66
CA ARG A 125 -13.53 -9.64 14.97
C ARG A 125 -14.97 -10.13 15.16
N PHE A 126 -15.75 -10.25 14.09
CA PHE A 126 -17.16 -10.62 14.14
C PHE A 126 -17.40 -12.14 14.00
N LEU A 127 -16.41 -12.88 13.49
CA LEU A 127 -16.36 -14.35 13.51
C LEU A 127 -15.80 -14.87 14.83
#